data_AF-A0A845AXM5-F1
#
_entry.id   AF-A0A845AXM5-F1
#
_cell.length_a   1.000
_cell.length_b   1.000
_cell.length_c   1.000
_cell.angle_alpha   90.00
_cell.angle_beta   90.00
_cell.angle_gamma   90.00
#
_symmetry.space_group_name_H-M   'P 1'
#
loop_
_entity.id
_entity.type
_entity.pdbx_description
1 polymer ?
#
loop_
_entity_poly.entity_id
_entity_poly.type
_entity_poly.pdbx_seq_one_letter_code
_entity_poly.pdbx_strand_id
1 'polypeptide(L)'
;MGKDISRAGVAKRNSKEDLMEDQEAVNLAADWADISQGLRKDLGHQLHSQWIKPIQIGGFCDDTGTLDLYLPTEFSANWVQDRFADRLSLAWKIARSNVRNVRIQVHPGRRKLPDIALGDGRRPANDGLDMGMMVSGAGTINDAGFTSSVGLDASLTFAAFVTGETNILACNAAQRMAATEQPQFSPLYLKAATGQGKTHLLHAIGHHYLSAHPRARIFYCSAERFMVEFVSALKANQMIEFKARLRSFDLLLVDDIQFIIGKASAQEELLYTIDHLLAEGKRLVFAADRAPQALDGVEPRLLSRLSMGLVADIQAADIELRKKILESKLTRFAPLDVPEDVIEFLARTITRNVRELVGGLNKLIAYAQLTGQTVSLQLAEEQLTDILSANRRRITIDEIQRTVCQFYRIDRSEMSSKRRARAVVRPRQVAMYLSKVLTPRSYPEIGRKFGGRDHSTVIHAVRLIEDLRQRDADMDGDVRSLLRQLES
;
A
#
# COMPACT_ATOMS: atom_id res chain seq x y z
N MET A 1 42.86 65.32 12.02
CA MET A 1 42.24 64.62 10.88
C MET A 1 42.08 63.15 11.24
N GLY A 2 40.85 62.62 11.17
CA GLY A 2 40.61 61.18 11.06
C GLY A 2 40.24 60.43 12.34
N LYS A 3 38.94 60.29 12.60
CA LYS A 3 38.24 59.04 12.96
C LYS A 3 36.83 59.38 13.46
N ASP A 4 35.84 59.45 12.55
CA ASP A 4 34.41 59.31 12.89
C ASP A 4 33.50 59.18 11.65
N ILE A 5 33.88 58.33 10.67
CA ILE A 5 33.04 58.10 9.47
C ILE A 5 32.71 56.62 9.21
N SER A 6 33.33 55.66 9.91
CA SER A 6 33.23 54.24 9.54
C SER A 6 32.11 53.41 10.22
N ARG A 7 31.37 53.94 11.20
CA ARG A 7 30.25 53.19 11.84
C ARG A 7 28.88 53.39 11.18
N ALA A 8 28.65 54.53 10.51
CA ALA A 8 27.36 54.79 9.85
C ALA A 8 27.18 53.99 8.54
N GLY A 9 28.26 53.59 7.87
CA GLY A 9 28.22 52.83 6.61
C GLY A 9 27.94 51.34 6.76
N VAL A 10 28.30 50.72 7.89
CA VAL A 10 28.08 49.29 8.15
C VAL A 10 26.65 49.02 8.60
N ALA A 11 26.08 49.88 9.45
CA ALA A 11 24.67 49.78 9.86
C ALA A 11 23.68 50.05 8.70
N LYS A 12 24.03 50.93 7.76
CA LYS A 12 23.23 51.19 6.53
C LYS A 12 23.35 50.11 5.45
N ARG A 13 24.40 49.28 5.50
CA ARG A 13 24.59 48.13 4.58
C ARG A 13 23.81 46.92 5.06
N ASN A 14 23.92 46.55 6.34
CA ASN A 14 23.10 45.50 6.95
C ASN A 14 21.61 45.82 6.83
N SER A 15 21.18 47.05 7.13
CA SER A 15 19.75 47.39 7.00
C SER A 15 19.24 47.38 5.56
N LYS A 16 20.09 47.55 4.53
CA LYS A 16 19.69 47.41 3.13
C LYS A 16 19.70 45.96 2.65
N GLU A 17 20.64 45.15 3.12
CA GLU A 17 20.69 43.70 2.85
C GLU A 17 19.52 42.98 3.54
N ASP A 18 19.25 43.28 4.82
CA ASP A 18 18.10 42.76 5.57
C ASP A 18 16.76 43.17 4.92
N LEU A 19 16.64 44.43 4.46
CA LEU A 19 15.45 44.90 3.73
C LEU A 19 15.29 44.26 2.34
N MET A 20 16.40 43.87 1.68
CA MET A 20 16.36 43.17 0.39
C MET A 20 16.04 41.68 0.56
N GLU A 21 16.60 41.02 1.58
CA GLU A 21 16.27 39.63 1.95
C GLU A 21 14.79 39.49 2.37
N ASP A 22 14.27 40.43 3.16
CA ASP A 22 12.85 40.47 3.55
C ASP A 22 11.93 40.68 2.33
N GLN A 23 12.32 41.54 1.39
CA GLN A 23 11.54 41.78 0.16
C GLN A 23 11.56 40.57 -0.79
N GLU A 24 12.68 39.86 -0.87
CA GLU A 24 12.80 38.62 -1.66
C GLU A 24 12.03 37.46 -1.04
N ALA A 25 12.05 37.32 0.29
CA ALA A 25 11.24 36.33 1.00
C ALA A 25 9.73 36.57 0.80
N VAL A 26 9.29 37.84 0.82
CA VAL A 26 7.90 38.22 0.53
C VAL A 26 7.52 37.90 -0.92
N ASN A 27 8.41 38.18 -1.88
CA ASN A 27 8.15 37.88 -3.29
C ASN A 27 8.11 36.36 -3.55
N LEU A 28 8.98 35.57 -2.90
CA LEU A 28 8.96 34.10 -3.00
C LEU A 28 7.68 33.51 -2.39
N ALA A 29 7.20 34.07 -1.28
CA ALA A 29 5.94 33.66 -0.67
C ALA A 29 4.73 33.92 -1.58
N ALA A 30 4.74 35.03 -2.32
CA ALA A 30 3.71 35.35 -3.32
C ALA A 30 3.74 34.36 -4.49
N ASP A 31 4.92 34.08 -5.05
CA ASP A 31 5.08 33.12 -6.16
C ASP A 31 4.64 31.70 -5.75
N TRP A 32 4.93 31.31 -4.51
CA TRP A 32 4.45 30.03 -3.98
C TRP A 32 2.93 29.97 -3.80
N ALA A 33 2.28 31.07 -3.43
CA ALA A 33 0.83 31.11 -3.33
C ALA A 33 0.18 30.80 -4.70
N ASP A 34 0.73 31.38 -5.77
CA ASP A 34 0.27 31.17 -7.15
C ASP A 34 0.57 29.75 -7.63
N ILE A 35 1.80 29.25 -7.41
CA ILE A 35 2.19 27.87 -7.73
C ILE A 35 1.30 26.87 -6.98
N SER A 36 1.09 27.08 -5.69
CA SER A 36 0.27 26.22 -4.82
C SER A 36 -1.19 26.22 -5.27
N GLN A 37 -1.72 27.35 -5.73
CA GLN A 37 -3.07 27.43 -6.28
C GLN A 37 -3.20 26.72 -7.64
N GLY A 38 -2.19 26.83 -8.52
CA GLY A 38 -2.11 26.06 -9.77
C GLY A 38 -2.09 24.56 -9.51
N LEU A 39 -1.19 24.11 -8.62
CA LEU A 39 -1.08 22.70 -8.21
C LEU A 39 -2.36 22.18 -7.55
N ARG A 40 -3.14 23.02 -6.87
CA ARG A 40 -4.44 22.64 -6.31
C ARG A 40 -5.47 22.29 -7.39
N LYS A 41 -5.45 22.99 -8.53
CA LYS A 41 -6.34 22.70 -9.66
C LYS A 41 -5.95 21.39 -10.35
N ASP A 42 -4.65 21.12 -10.45
CA ASP A 42 -4.13 19.95 -11.17
C ASP A 42 -4.11 18.67 -10.33
N LEU A 43 -3.87 18.76 -9.03
CA LEU A 43 -3.73 17.60 -8.12
C LEU A 43 -5.01 17.28 -7.33
N GLY A 44 -5.98 18.18 -7.35
CA GLY A 44 -7.20 18.07 -6.55
C GLY A 44 -7.00 18.42 -5.07
N HIS A 45 -8.13 18.68 -4.40
CA HIS A 45 -8.15 19.28 -3.05
C HIS A 45 -7.49 18.42 -1.97
N GLN A 46 -7.64 17.09 -2.04
CA GLN A 46 -7.14 16.18 -1.01
C GLN A 46 -5.61 16.07 -1.03
N LEU A 47 -5.01 15.82 -2.20
CA LEU A 47 -3.56 15.70 -2.33
C LEU A 47 -2.86 17.04 -2.05
N HIS A 48 -3.45 18.15 -2.51
CA HIS A 48 -2.95 19.48 -2.21
C HIS A 48 -2.93 19.77 -0.71
N SER A 49 -4.05 19.53 -0.02
CA SER A 49 -4.15 19.82 1.41
C SER A 49 -3.21 18.98 2.27
N GLN A 50 -2.92 17.75 1.85
CA GLN A 50 -2.11 16.81 2.63
C GLN A 50 -0.61 16.97 2.40
N TRP A 51 -0.18 17.30 1.17
CA TRP A 51 1.24 17.18 0.79
C TRP A 51 1.87 18.46 0.26
N ILE A 52 1.06 19.34 -0.35
CA ILE A 52 1.56 20.59 -0.96
C ILE A 52 1.38 21.77 0.00
N LYS A 53 0.22 21.88 0.64
CA LYS A 53 -0.08 22.94 1.62
C LYS A 53 0.91 23.02 2.80
N PRO A 54 1.47 21.92 3.33
CA PRO A 54 2.43 21.97 4.44
C PRO A 54 3.84 22.44 4.06
N ILE A 55 4.13 22.66 2.79
CA ILE A 55 5.46 23.07 2.32
C ILE A 55 5.72 24.53 2.70
N GLN A 56 6.84 24.78 3.36
CA GLN A 56 7.35 26.10 3.68
C GLN A 56 8.54 26.41 2.78
N ILE A 57 8.63 27.63 2.27
CA ILE A 57 9.76 28.06 1.45
C ILE A 57 10.91 28.40 2.38
N GLY A 58 12.09 27.86 2.07
CA GLY A 58 13.34 28.16 2.73
C GLY A 58 14.13 29.26 2.04
N GLY A 59 15.44 29.27 2.30
CA GLY A 59 16.36 30.20 1.65
C GLY A 59 16.50 29.90 0.16
N PHE A 60 16.71 30.96 -0.62
CA PHE A 60 17.16 30.88 -2.01
C PHE A 60 18.64 31.26 -2.08
N CYS A 61 19.44 30.46 -2.77
CA CYS A 61 20.85 30.77 -2.98
C CYS A 61 21.08 31.24 -4.42
N ASP A 62 21.29 32.55 -4.60
CA ASP A 62 21.50 33.19 -5.91
C ASP A 62 22.68 32.60 -6.70
N ASP A 63 23.77 32.24 -6.01
CA ASP A 63 24.99 31.71 -6.64
C ASP A 63 24.78 30.32 -7.27
N THR A 64 23.87 29.51 -6.70
CA THR A 64 23.62 28.12 -7.15
C THR A 64 22.26 27.93 -7.82
N GLY A 65 21.38 28.93 -7.75
CA GLY A 65 20.00 28.86 -8.24
C GLY A 65 19.18 27.78 -7.54
N THR A 66 19.52 27.41 -6.30
CA THR A 66 18.83 26.35 -5.54
C THR A 66 17.88 26.97 -4.54
N LEU A 67 16.61 26.55 -4.58
CA LEU A 67 15.57 26.92 -3.63
C LEU A 67 15.33 25.77 -2.65
N ASP A 68 15.43 26.03 -1.36
CA ASP A 68 15.11 25.05 -0.32
C ASP A 68 13.60 25.08 -0.01
N LEU A 69 12.98 23.91 0.09
CA LEU A 69 11.59 23.71 0.51
C LEU A 69 11.57 22.82 1.75
N TYR A 70 10.95 23.29 2.81
CA TYR A 70 10.87 22.60 4.08
C TYR A 70 9.52 21.92 4.29
N LEU A 71 9.57 20.66 4.70
CA LEU A 71 8.40 19.91 5.17
C LEU A 71 8.52 19.55 6.65
N PRO A 72 7.38 19.34 7.34
CA PRO A 72 7.36 19.14 8.79
C PRO A 72 7.98 17.81 9.24
N THR A 73 8.06 16.80 8.37
CA THR A 73 8.63 15.48 8.67
C THR A 73 9.49 14.96 7.53
N GLU A 74 10.48 14.13 7.86
CA GLU A 74 11.36 13.45 6.90
C GLU A 74 10.57 12.57 5.92
N PHE A 75 9.52 11.92 6.40
CA PHE A 75 8.61 11.16 5.55
C PHE A 75 7.90 12.03 4.51
N SER A 76 7.40 13.21 4.92
CA SER A 76 6.74 14.12 3.98
C SER A 76 7.73 14.70 2.98
N ALA A 77 8.95 15.02 3.43
CA ALA A 77 10.04 15.45 2.56
C ALA A 77 10.38 14.39 1.50
N ASN A 78 10.60 13.14 1.91
CA ASN A 78 10.91 12.03 1.01
C ASN A 78 9.74 11.71 0.06
N TRP A 79 8.50 11.71 0.56
CA TRP A 79 7.33 11.41 -0.26
C TRP A 79 7.06 12.49 -1.32
N VAL A 80 7.19 13.77 -0.94
CA VAL A 80 7.07 14.89 -1.89
C VAL A 80 8.25 14.89 -2.87
N GLN A 81 9.44 14.53 -2.42
CA GLN A 81 10.62 14.38 -3.28
C GLN A 81 10.42 13.25 -4.31
N ASP A 82 9.95 12.08 -3.90
CA ASP A 82 9.78 10.92 -4.79
C ASP A 82 8.65 11.08 -5.81
N ARG A 83 7.60 11.87 -5.48
CA ARG A 83 6.37 11.95 -6.29
C ARG A 83 6.14 13.29 -6.97
N PHE A 84 6.68 14.37 -6.42
CA PHE A 84 6.38 15.75 -6.85
C PHE A 84 7.63 16.59 -7.12
N ALA A 85 8.85 16.09 -6.94
CA ALA A 85 10.07 16.87 -7.19
C ALA A 85 10.13 17.44 -8.61
N ASP A 86 9.85 16.64 -9.64
CA ASP A 86 9.88 17.09 -11.03
C ASP A 86 8.83 18.17 -11.31
N ARG A 87 7.63 18.00 -10.74
CA ARG A 87 6.52 18.95 -10.90
C ARG A 87 6.78 20.27 -10.17
N LEU A 88 7.32 20.21 -8.95
CA LEU A 88 7.72 21.39 -8.19
C LEU A 88 8.88 22.11 -8.88
N SER A 89 9.87 21.37 -9.40
CA SER A 89 10.97 21.95 -10.17
C SER A 89 10.47 22.66 -11.42
N LEU A 90 9.55 22.06 -12.18
CA LEU A 90 8.97 22.67 -13.37
C LEU A 90 8.12 23.91 -13.03
N ALA A 91 7.28 23.82 -12.01
CA ALA A 91 6.44 24.95 -11.58
C ALA A 91 7.28 26.15 -11.13
N TRP A 92 8.36 25.91 -10.37
CA TRP A 92 9.28 26.96 -9.95
C TRP A 92 10.09 27.54 -11.12
N LYS A 93 10.50 26.72 -12.11
CA LYS A 93 11.17 27.21 -13.33
C LYS A 93 10.27 28.09 -14.19
N ILE A 94 8.96 27.78 -14.25
CA ILE A 94 7.97 28.56 -14.99
C ILE A 94 7.71 29.90 -14.28
N ALA A 95 7.55 29.88 -12.96
CA ALA A 95 7.33 31.10 -12.17
C ALA A 95 8.58 32.00 -12.13
N ARG A 96 9.77 31.40 -12.07
CA ARG A 96 11.03 32.12 -11.94
C ARG A 96 12.18 31.41 -12.66
N SER A 97 12.70 32.05 -13.70
CA SER A 97 13.82 31.53 -14.50
C SER A 97 15.16 31.47 -13.75
N ASN A 98 15.28 32.14 -12.59
CA ASN A 98 16.47 32.08 -11.74
C ASN A 98 16.50 30.85 -10.82
N VAL A 99 15.37 30.17 -10.59
CA VAL A 99 15.33 28.92 -9.83
C VAL A 99 15.67 27.74 -10.76
N ARG A 100 16.88 27.22 -10.62
CA ARG A 100 17.38 26.09 -11.43
C ARG A 100 17.08 24.74 -10.78
N ASN A 101 17.24 24.66 -9.46
CA ASN A 101 17.06 23.45 -8.67
C ASN A 101 16.16 23.70 -7.45
N VAL A 102 15.37 22.69 -7.08
CA VAL A 102 14.53 22.71 -5.88
C VAL A 102 14.99 21.59 -4.97
N ARG A 103 15.33 21.92 -3.73
CA ARG A 103 15.82 20.95 -2.75
C ARG A 103 14.81 20.84 -1.61
N ILE A 104 14.37 19.63 -1.33
CA ILE A 104 13.33 19.36 -0.32
C ILE A 104 14.01 18.83 0.95
N GLN A 105 13.75 19.44 2.10
CA GLN A 105 14.40 19.12 3.38
C GLN A 105 13.43 19.21 4.57
N VAL A 106 13.88 18.77 5.75
CA VAL A 106 13.13 18.89 7.02
C VAL A 106 13.54 20.16 7.74
N HIS A 107 12.60 20.86 8.39
CA HIS A 107 12.89 22.13 9.07
C HIS A 107 13.96 21.96 10.18
N PRO A 108 15.08 22.71 10.13
CA PRO A 108 16.07 22.71 11.19
C PRO A 108 15.56 23.60 12.34
N GLY A 109 15.06 23.03 13.46
CA GLY A 109 14.64 23.90 14.58
C GLY A 109 13.76 23.38 15.73
N ARG A 110 13.40 22.09 15.88
CA ARG A 110 12.71 21.61 17.10
C ARG A 110 13.62 20.80 18.03
N ARG A 111 13.66 21.28 19.29
CA ARG A 111 14.56 21.00 20.43
C ARG A 111 14.68 19.53 20.87
N LYS A 112 15.91 19.16 21.26
CA LYS A 112 16.26 18.07 22.22
C LYS A 112 15.45 18.18 23.52
N LEU A 113 14.98 17.05 24.05
CA LEU A 113 14.33 16.94 25.37
C LEU A 113 15.32 17.29 26.52
N PRO A 114 14.83 17.80 27.66
CA PRO A 114 15.59 17.82 28.91
C PRO A 114 15.60 16.43 29.56
N ASP A 115 16.77 16.02 30.06
CA ASP A 115 16.93 14.90 30.96
C ASP A 115 16.16 15.16 32.27
N ILE A 116 15.28 14.24 32.65
CA ILE A 116 14.77 14.12 34.01
C ILE A 116 15.06 12.70 34.48
N ALA A 117 16.08 12.59 35.33
CA ALA A 117 16.30 11.44 36.18
C ALA A 117 15.33 11.45 37.37
N LEU A 118 15.02 10.24 37.87
CA LEU A 118 14.41 9.79 39.14
C LEU A 118 13.31 8.76 38.81
N GLY A 119 13.31 7.50 39.25
CA GLY A 119 14.17 6.71 40.13
C GLY A 119 13.71 5.23 40.09
N ASP A 120 14.53 4.35 40.64
CA ASP A 120 14.51 2.87 40.57
C ASP A 120 13.16 2.14 40.79
N GLY A 121 12.97 1.05 40.04
CA GLY A 121 11.94 0.05 40.34
C GLY A 121 11.57 -0.94 39.21
N ARG A 122 12.53 -1.76 38.76
CA ARG A 122 12.38 -3.03 37.99
C ARG A 122 11.40 -3.07 36.79
N ARG A 123 11.98 -2.97 35.59
CA ARG A 123 11.41 -3.48 34.32
C ARG A 123 11.76 -4.96 34.13
N PRO A 124 10.93 -5.75 33.41
CA PRO A 124 11.41 -6.66 32.38
C PRO A 124 11.44 -5.91 31.03
N ALA A 125 12.56 -6.00 30.34
CA ALA A 125 12.82 -5.38 29.06
C ALA A 125 12.17 -6.16 27.92
N ASN A 126 11.27 -5.52 27.16
CA ASN A 126 11.09 -5.71 25.71
C ASN A 126 9.95 -4.80 25.19
N ASP A 127 10.16 -3.49 25.16
CA ASP A 127 9.31 -2.56 24.39
C ASP A 127 10.18 -1.37 23.91
N GLY A 128 11.24 -1.71 23.18
CA GLY A 128 12.17 -0.75 22.60
C GLY A 128 12.17 -0.82 21.08
N LEU A 129 11.03 -0.51 20.45
CA LEU A 129 11.04 -0.06 19.05
C LEU A 129 10.27 1.25 18.95
N ASP A 130 11.00 2.23 18.43
CA ASP A 130 10.74 3.66 18.39
C ASP A 130 9.41 4.01 17.68
N MET A 131 8.34 4.15 18.47
CA MET A 131 7.03 4.67 18.04
C MET A 131 6.96 6.20 18.07
N GLY A 132 8.11 6.89 18.19
CA GLY A 132 8.20 8.34 18.23
C GLY A 132 7.91 9.05 16.90
N MET A 133 8.17 8.38 15.76
CA MET A 133 8.10 8.99 14.43
C MET A 133 6.71 9.05 13.77
N MET A 134 5.68 8.38 14.31
CA MET A 134 4.36 8.30 13.65
C MET A 134 3.37 9.43 14.00
N VAL A 135 3.71 10.38 14.89
CA VAL A 135 2.72 11.35 15.42
C VAL A 135 2.93 12.79 14.91
N SER A 136 3.92 13.05 14.05
CA SER A 136 4.26 14.43 13.64
C SER A 136 3.54 14.92 12.36
N GLY A 137 2.39 14.35 12.02
CA GLY A 137 1.59 14.77 10.85
C GLY A 137 0.07 14.89 11.07
N ALA A 138 -0.43 14.55 12.26
CA ALA A 138 -1.85 14.65 12.55
C ALA A 138 -2.17 16.05 13.09
N GLY A 139 -2.62 16.94 12.21
CA GLY A 139 -3.34 18.13 12.65
C GLY A 139 -4.51 17.69 13.52
N THR A 140 -4.67 18.34 14.68
CA THR A 140 -5.82 18.18 15.57
C THR A 140 -7.10 18.38 14.77
N ILE A 141 -7.82 17.29 14.52
CA ILE A 141 -9.13 17.34 13.86
C ILE A 141 -10.09 17.97 14.87
N ASN A 142 -10.52 19.20 14.60
CA ASN A 142 -11.55 19.87 15.38
C ASN A 142 -12.84 19.03 15.43
N ASP A 143 -13.59 19.24 16.52
CA ASP A 143 -14.88 18.65 16.91
C ASP A 143 -16.00 18.73 15.82
N ALA A 144 -15.78 19.46 14.73
CA ALA A 144 -16.67 19.56 13.58
C ALA A 144 -16.49 18.43 12.54
N GLY A 145 -15.48 17.56 12.69
CA GLY A 145 -15.17 16.47 11.76
C GLY A 145 -15.98 15.18 11.94
N PHE A 146 -16.96 15.13 12.85
CA PHE A 146 -17.57 13.87 13.28
C PHE A 146 -19.11 13.88 13.32
N THR A 147 -19.74 14.65 12.42
CA THR A 147 -21.16 14.48 12.11
C THR A 147 -21.33 13.41 11.03
N SER A 148 -21.98 12.29 11.38
CA SER A 148 -22.72 11.33 10.54
C SER A 148 -22.12 10.67 9.28
N SER A 149 -20.95 11.03 8.75
CA SER A 149 -20.49 10.45 7.46
C SER A 149 -18.99 10.56 7.16
N VAL A 150 -18.16 11.00 8.10
CA VAL A 150 -16.76 11.36 7.79
C VAL A 150 -15.88 10.12 7.72
N GLY A 151 -15.73 9.57 6.51
CA GLY A 151 -14.78 8.50 6.20
C GLY A 151 -15.25 7.50 5.15
N LEU A 152 -16.54 7.52 4.80
CA LEU A 152 -17.09 6.64 3.75
C LEU A 152 -16.89 7.26 2.36
N ASP A 153 -16.32 6.49 1.45
CA ASP A 153 -16.14 6.81 0.04
C ASP A 153 -17.48 6.61 -0.69
N ALA A 154 -18.04 7.69 -1.23
CA ALA A 154 -19.34 7.70 -1.90
C ALA A 154 -19.40 6.78 -3.14
N SER A 155 -18.26 6.39 -3.71
CA SER A 155 -18.20 5.52 -4.88
C SER A 155 -18.33 4.02 -4.55
N LEU A 156 -18.18 3.66 -3.26
CA LEU A 156 -18.15 2.28 -2.77
C LEU A 156 -19.50 1.88 -2.15
N THR A 157 -20.50 1.64 -3.00
CA THR A 157 -21.87 1.25 -2.60
C THR A 157 -22.20 -0.18 -3.05
N PHE A 158 -23.24 -0.80 -2.49
CA PHE A 158 -23.69 -2.13 -2.94
C PHE A 158 -24.05 -2.14 -4.43
N ALA A 159 -24.65 -1.07 -4.95
CA ALA A 159 -24.99 -0.94 -6.36
C ALA A 159 -23.76 -0.96 -7.28
N ALA A 160 -22.61 -0.49 -6.78
CA ALA A 160 -21.34 -0.52 -7.52
C ALA A 160 -20.53 -1.81 -7.29
N PHE A 161 -20.99 -2.72 -6.43
CA PHE A 161 -20.32 -3.98 -6.13
C PHE A 161 -20.87 -5.10 -7.02
N VAL A 162 -20.01 -5.64 -7.89
CA VAL A 162 -20.40 -6.72 -8.80
C VAL A 162 -20.29 -8.07 -8.09
N THR A 163 -21.37 -8.84 -8.12
CA THR A 163 -21.46 -10.15 -7.48
C THR A 163 -21.25 -11.30 -8.46
N GLY A 164 -20.60 -12.35 -7.99
CA GLY A 164 -20.42 -13.65 -8.65
C GLY A 164 -20.30 -14.77 -7.62
N GLU A 165 -20.07 -16.00 -8.06
CA GLU A 165 -20.04 -17.17 -7.16
C GLU A 165 -19.00 -17.02 -6.04
N THR A 166 -17.86 -16.40 -6.34
CA THR A 166 -16.71 -16.28 -5.42
C THR A 166 -16.87 -15.23 -4.33
N ASN A 167 -17.87 -14.34 -4.42
CA ASN A 167 -18.06 -13.24 -3.45
C ASN A 167 -19.53 -13.06 -2.97
N ILE A 168 -20.47 -13.87 -3.46
CA ILE A 168 -21.90 -13.72 -3.17
C ILE A 168 -22.22 -13.90 -1.68
N LEU A 169 -21.57 -14.85 -0.99
CA LEU A 169 -21.80 -15.08 0.44
C LEU A 169 -21.43 -13.84 1.27
N ALA A 170 -20.27 -13.25 1.00
CA ALA A 170 -19.81 -12.05 1.68
C ALA A 170 -20.70 -10.84 1.37
N CYS A 171 -21.15 -10.69 0.13
CA CYS A 171 -22.09 -9.64 -0.25
C CYS A 171 -23.43 -9.78 0.47
N ASN A 172 -24.01 -10.98 0.51
CA ASN A 172 -25.27 -11.23 1.20
C ASN A 172 -25.15 -11.01 2.72
N ALA A 173 -24.03 -11.44 3.31
CA ALA A 173 -23.73 -11.19 4.71
C ALA A 173 -23.61 -9.69 5.02
N ALA A 174 -22.91 -8.95 4.15
CA ALA A 174 -22.78 -7.49 4.25
C ALA A 174 -24.15 -6.79 4.15
N GLN A 175 -25.01 -7.19 3.20
CA GLN A 175 -26.36 -6.65 3.08
C GLN A 175 -27.20 -6.90 4.34
N ARG A 176 -27.12 -8.11 4.92
CA ARG A 176 -27.79 -8.42 6.20
C ARG A 176 -27.26 -7.57 7.36
N MET A 177 -25.96 -7.29 7.41
CA MET A 177 -25.38 -6.38 8.40
C MET A 177 -25.81 -4.93 8.21
N ALA A 178 -26.25 -4.53 7.02
CA ALA A 178 -26.68 -3.17 6.72
C ALA A 178 -28.20 -2.97 6.84
N ALA A 179 -28.99 -4.04 6.73
CA ALA A 179 -30.47 -4.03 6.72
C ALA A 179 -31.07 -3.42 8.01
N THR A 180 -32.32 -2.98 7.99
CA THR A 180 -32.98 -2.39 9.18
C THR A 180 -33.08 -3.39 10.34
N GLU A 181 -33.34 -4.66 10.03
CA GLU A 181 -33.45 -5.74 11.02
C GLU A 181 -32.12 -6.02 11.71
N GLN A 182 -32.16 -6.44 12.98
CA GLN A 182 -30.95 -6.89 13.66
C GLN A 182 -30.42 -8.18 13.00
N PRO A 183 -29.13 -8.24 12.66
CA PRO A 183 -28.54 -9.41 12.04
C PRO A 183 -28.51 -10.58 13.04
N GLN A 184 -28.72 -11.79 12.54
CA GLN A 184 -28.66 -13.03 13.35
C GLN A 184 -27.24 -13.41 13.78
N PHE A 185 -26.24 -12.70 13.27
CA PHE A 185 -24.83 -12.89 13.58
C PHE A 185 -24.18 -11.53 13.85
N SER A 186 -23.31 -11.47 14.84
CA SER A 186 -22.42 -10.33 15.09
C SER A 186 -21.21 -10.84 15.86
N PRO A 187 -19.97 -10.47 15.48
CA PRO A 187 -19.62 -9.60 14.37
C PRO A 187 -19.72 -10.28 12.99
N LEU A 188 -19.65 -9.49 11.93
CA LEU A 188 -19.30 -9.97 10.58
C LEU A 188 -17.79 -9.82 10.37
N TYR A 189 -17.12 -10.88 9.96
CA TYR A 189 -15.71 -10.86 9.60
C TYR A 189 -15.55 -11.17 8.12
N LEU A 190 -15.05 -10.19 7.36
CA LEU A 190 -14.73 -10.30 5.94
C LEU A 190 -13.27 -10.71 5.75
N LYS A 191 -13.06 -11.92 5.25
CA LYS A 191 -11.74 -12.45 4.92
C LYS A 191 -11.53 -12.39 3.41
N ALA A 192 -10.41 -11.84 2.97
CA ALA A 192 -10.02 -11.89 1.56
C ALA A 192 -8.56 -11.48 1.38
N ALA A 193 -7.91 -11.91 0.30
CA ALA A 193 -6.64 -11.29 -0.10
C ALA A 193 -6.81 -9.77 -0.40
N THR A 194 -5.68 -9.07 -0.58
CA THR A 194 -5.70 -7.65 -0.95
C THR A 194 -6.39 -7.44 -2.30
N GLY A 195 -7.17 -6.36 -2.41
CA GLY A 195 -7.81 -5.98 -3.67
C GLY A 195 -8.97 -6.87 -4.13
N GLN A 196 -9.62 -7.63 -3.24
CA GLN A 196 -10.80 -8.46 -3.57
C GLN A 196 -12.15 -7.80 -3.19
N GLY A 197 -12.14 -6.58 -2.64
CA GLY A 197 -13.38 -5.83 -2.37
C GLY A 197 -13.81 -5.73 -0.90
N LYS A 198 -12.97 -6.11 0.07
CA LYS A 198 -13.24 -5.96 1.51
C LYS A 198 -13.63 -4.53 1.89
N THR A 199 -12.76 -3.57 1.55
CA THR A 199 -13.01 -2.14 1.79
C THR A 199 -14.28 -1.67 1.09
N HIS A 200 -14.56 -2.14 -0.13
CA HIS A 200 -15.81 -1.80 -0.83
C HIS A 200 -17.02 -2.25 -0.01
N LEU A 201 -17.06 -3.50 0.45
CA LEU A 201 -18.17 -4.01 1.25
C LEU A 201 -18.31 -3.26 2.59
N LEU A 202 -17.22 -2.94 3.29
CA LEU A 202 -17.29 -2.14 4.52
C LEU A 202 -17.97 -0.80 4.27
N HIS A 203 -17.56 -0.08 3.22
CA HIS A 203 -18.16 1.21 2.87
C HIS A 203 -19.62 1.08 2.45
N ALA A 204 -19.94 0.05 1.66
CA ALA A 204 -21.30 -0.24 1.22
C ALA A 204 -22.25 -0.52 2.39
N ILE A 205 -21.79 -1.25 3.41
CA ILE A 205 -22.52 -1.47 4.67
C ILE A 205 -22.80 -0.13 5.34
N GLY A 206 -21.77 0.72 5.48
CA GLY A 206 -21.91 2.04 6.09
C GLY A 206 -22.96 2.91 5.39
N HIS A 207 -22.88 3.04 4.06
CA HIS A 207 -23.82 3.83 3.27
C HIS A 207 -25.26 3.32 3.39
N HIS A 208 -25.45 2.02 3.25
CA HIS A 208 -26.79 1.44 3.32
C HIS A 208 -27.36 1.52 4.74
N TYR A 209 -26.55 1.27 5.76
CA TYR A 209 -26.97 1.42 7.16
C TYR A 209 -27.37 2.85 7.50
N LEU A 210 -26.62 3.85 7.02
CA LEU A 210 -26.94 5.26 7.19
C LEU A 210 -28.23 5.66 6.47
N SER A 211 -28.48 5.09 5.28
CA SER A 211 -29.73 5.34 4.54
C SER A 211 -30.96 4.83 5.30
N ALA A 212 -30.83 3.69 5.98
CA ALA A 212 -31.89 3.12 6.82
C ALA A 212 -31.98 3.78 8.20
N HIS A 213 -30.87 4.31 8.72
CA HIS A 213 -30.77 4.95 10.04
C HIS A 213 -30.06 6.30 9.93
N PRO A 214 -30.75 7.37 9.49
CA PRO A 214 -30.11 8.67 9.20
C PRO A 214 -29.43 9.35 10.39
N ARG A 215 -29.76 8.95 11.63
CA ARG A 215 -29.18 9.47 12.87
C ARG A 215 -28.12 8.54 13.49
N ALA A 216 -27.83 7.41 12.86
CA ALA A 216 -26.87 6.46 13.39
C ALA A 216 -25.45 7.04 13.35
N ARG A 217 -24.66 6.73 14.38
CA ARG A 217 -23.25 7.07 14.43
C ARG A 217 -22.43 5.90 13.90
N ILE A 218 -21.75 6.11 12.77
CA ILE A 218 -20.91 5.09 12.13
C ILE A 218 -19.44 5.46 12.34
N PHE A 219 -18.64 4.50 12.77
CA PHE A 219 -17.20 4.63 12.84
C PHE A 219 -16.53 3.71 11.83
N TYR A 220 -15.87 4.30 10.85
CA TYR A 220 -15.02 3.58 9.91
C TYR A 220 -13.56 3.98 10.10
N CYS A 221 -12.68 2.99 10.30
CA CYS A 221 -11.24 3.21 10.37
C CYS A 221 -10.47 2.00 9.84
N SER A 222 -9.24 2.22 9.37
CA SER A 222 -8.25 1.13 9.33
C SER A 222 -7.72 0.86 10.73
N ALA A 223 -7.27 -0.37 10.99
CA ALA A 223 -6.56 -0.72 12.22
C ALA A 223 -5.35 0.20 12.49
N GLU A 224 -4.61 0.57 11.45
CA GLU A 224 -3.51 1.53 11.55
C GLU A 224 -3.98 2.90 12.07
N ARG A 225 -5.06 3.43 11.49
CA ARG A 225 -5.63 4.71 11.92
C ARG A 225 -6.14 4.64 13.35
N PHE A 226 -6.78 3.55 13.74
CA PHE A 226 -7.20 3.32 15.13
C PHE A 226 -6.01 3.41 16.09
N MET A 227 -4.88 2.79 15.75
CA MET A 227 -3.67 2.86 16.58
C MET A 227 -3.10 4.28 16.68
N VAL A 228 -3.07 5.02 15.58
CA VAL A 228 -2.61 6.42 15.56
C VAL A 228 -3.49 7.29 16.47
N GLU A 229 -4.81 7.15 16.37
CA GLU A 229 -5.76 7.89 17.20
C GLU A 229 -5.66 7.48 18.68
N PHE A 230 -5.50 6.19 18.98
CA PHE A 230 -5.27 5.68 20.32
C PHE A 230 -4.00 6.25 20.96
N VAL A 231 -2.87 6.22 20.24
CA VAL A 231 -1.60 6.77 20.73
C VAL A 231 -1.68 8.28 20.92
N SER A 232 -2.38 8.98 20.02
CA SER A 232 -2.62 10.42 20.14
C SER A 232 -3.42 10.75 21.41
N ALA A 233 -4.52 10.04 21.66
CA ALA A 233 -5.35 10.21 22.85
C ALA A 233 -4.57 9.88 24.14
N LEU A 234 -3.71 8.86 24.10
CA LEU A 234 -2.83 8.51 25.22
C LEU A 234 -1.82 9.61 25.52
N LYS A 235 -1.17 10.17 24.49
CA LYS A 235 -0.23 11.30 24.65
C LYS A 235 -0.93 12.57 25.15
N ALA A 236 -2.17 12.79 24.75
CA ALA A 236 -2.96 13.96 25.14
C ALA A 236 -3.69 13.80 26.48
N ASN A 237 -3.56 12.66 27.18
CA ASN A 237 -4.35 12.30 28.38
C ASN A 237 -5.87 12.35 28.15
N GLN A 238 -6.34 12.10 26.93
CA GLN A 238 -7.76 12.14 26.52
C GLN A 238 -8.37 10.74 26.37
N MET A 239 -7.80 9.73 27.04
CA MET A 239 -8.25 8.34 26.92
C MET A 239 -9.71 8.12 27.32
N ILE A 240 -10.21 8.84 28.34
CA ILE A 240 -11.60 8.71 28.78
C ILE A 240 -12.55 9.16 27.66
N GLU A 241 -12.25 10.30 27.04
CA GLU A 241 -13.06 10.86 25.96
C GLU A 241 -13.01 9.97 24.72
N PHE A 242 -11.82 9.47 24.37
CA PHE A 242 -11.64 8.51 23.28
C PHE A 242 -12.50 7.25 23.48
N LYS A 243 -12.50 6.66 24.69
CA LYS A 243 -13.32 5.49 25.03
C LYS A 243 -14.82 5.80 24.96
N ALA A 244 -15.24 6.91 25.56
CA ALA A 244 -16.64 7.33 25.53
C ALA A 244 -17.13 7.51 24.09
N ARG A 245 -16.29 8.06 23.22
CA ARG A 245 -16.57 8.25 21.79
C ARG A 245 -16.71 6.92 21.05
N LEU A 246 -15.75 6.00 21.19
CA LEU A 246 -15.79 4.67 20.55
C LEU A 246 -17.01 3.85 20.96
N ARG A 247 -17.42 3.95 22.22
CA ARG A 247 -18.58 3.24 22.75
C ARG A 247 -19.92 3.82 22.29
N SER A 248 -19.89 5.02 21.73
CA SER A 248 -21.10 5.74 21.33
C SER A 248 -21.63 5.30 19.95
N PHE A 249 -20.85 4.57 19.17
CA PHE A 249 -21.18 4.21 17.79
C PHE A 249 -22.23 3.11 17.69
N ASP A 250 -23.11 3.21 16.68
CA ASP A 250 -24.14 2.21 16.39
C ASP A 250 -23.62 1.11 15.44
N LEU A 251 -22.61 1.47 14.63
CA LEU A 251 -21.93 0.59 13.68
C LEU A 251 -20.42 0.86 13.70
N LEU A 252 -19.64 -0.17 14.01
CA LEU A 252 -18.19 -0.17 13.95
C LEU A 252 -17.70 -0.95 12.73
N LEU A 253 -16.94 -0.29 11.86
CA LEU A 253 -16.34 -0.83 10.65
C LEU A 253 -14.81 -0.71 10.76
N VAL A 254 -14.10 -1.83 10.89
CA VAL A 254 -12.64 -1.84 11.00
C VAL A 254 -12.03 -2.57 9.82
N ASP A 255 -11.21 -1.87 9.03
CA ASP A 255 -10.47 -2.44 7.90
C ASP A 255 -9.05 -2.86 8.30
N ASP A 256 -8.50 -3.82 7.56
CA ASP A 256 -7.15 -4.34 7.69
C ASP A 256 -6.70 -4.66 9.13
N ILE A 257 -7.49 -5.47 9.85
CA ILE A 257 -7.23 -5.85 11.26
C ILE A 257 -5.81 -6.39 11.49
N GLN A 258 -5.18 -7.00 10.48
CA GLN A 258 -3.82 -7.54 10.57
C GLN A 258 -2.76 -6.52 10.98
N PHE A 259 -3.01 -5.21 10.83
CA PHE A 259 -2.06 -4.18 11.26
C PHE A 259 -1.96 -4.00 12.79
N ILE A 260 -2.88 -4.58 13.59
CA ILE A 260 -2.77 -4.55 15.06
C ILE A 260 -1.77 -5.57 15.63
N ILE A 261 -1.23 -6.46 14.79
CA ILE A 261 -0.32 -7.52 15.22
C ILE A 261 0.91 -6.91 15.91
N GLY A 262 1.26 -7.46 17.08
CA GLY A 262 2.39 -6.98 17.89
C GLY A 262 2.15 -5.67 18.64
N LYS A 263 0.90 -5.19 18.73
CA LYS A 263 0.53 -3.93 19.39
C LYS A 263 -0.43 -4.20 20.57
N ALA A 264 0.10 -4.77 21.64
CA ALA A 264 -0.68 -5.31 22.77
C ALA A 264 -1.71 -4.31 23.34
N SER A 265 -1.31 -3.08 23.65
CA SER A 265 -2.24 -2.08 24.23
C SER A 265 -3.39 -1.70 23.29
N ALA A 266 -3.14 -1.66 21.98
CA ALA A 266 -4.18 -1.37 21.00
C ALA A 266 -5.13 -2.56 20.80
N GLN A 267 -4.60 -3.79 20.83
CA GLN A 267 -5.42 -5.01 20.81
C GLN A 267 -6.34 -5.10 22.03
N GLU A 268 -5.81 -4.77 23.21
CA GLU A 268 -6.57 -4.78 24.47
C GLU A 268 -7.70 -3.74 24.43
N GLU A 269 -7.42 -2.52 23.99
CA GLU A 269 -8.45 -1.48 23.87
C GLU A 269 -9.52 -1.84 22.84
N LEU A 270 -9.11 -2.42 21.71
CA LEU A 270 -10.05 -2.88 20.69
C LEU A 270 -10.93 -4.01 21.23
N LEU A 271 -10.38 -4.96 22.00
CA LEU A 271 -11.13 -6.01 22.68
C LEU A 271 -12.19 -5.42 23.63
N TYR A 272 -11.82 -4.46 24.48
CA TYR A 272 -12.79 -3.82 25.38
C TYR A 272 -13.88 -3.06 24.63
N THR A 273 -13.53 -2.42 23.51
CA THR A 273 -14.48 -1.73 22.65
C THR A 273 -15.48 -2.71 22.03
N ILE A 274 -14.99 -3.85 21.52
CA ILE A 274 -15.81 -4.92 20.96
C ILE A 274 -16.76 -5.48 22.01
N ASP A 275 -16.26 -5.82 23.19
CA ASP A 275 -17.05 -6.42 24.27
C ASP A 275 -18.22 -5.52 24.69
N HIS A 276 -17.97 -4.21 24.78
CA HIS A 276 -18.99 -3.22 25.11
C HIS A 276 -20.05 -3.09 24.01
N LEU A 277 -19.62 -2.90 22.76
CA LEU A 277 -20.55 -2.73 21.64
C LEU A 277 -21.40 -3.98 21.38
N LEU A 278 -20.83 -5.18 21.58
CA LEU A 278 -21.58 -6.44 21.51
C LEU A 278 -22.65 -6.52 22.59
N ALA A 279 -22.34 -6.13 23.83
CA ALA A 279 -23.28 -6.16 24.95
C ALA A 279 -24.47 -5.21 24.72
N GLU A 280 -24.25 -4.10 24.01
CA GLU A 280 -25.30 -3.15 23.61
C GLU A 280 -26.05 -3.55 22.32
N GLY A 281 -25.73 -4.70 21.71
CA GLY A 281 -26.34 -5.14 20.46
C GLY A 281 -26.00 -4.27 19.25
N LYS A 282 -24.88 -3.52 19.31
CA LYS A 282 -24.38 -2.72 18.19
C LYS A 282 -23.79 -3.61 17.11
N ARG A 283 -23.68 -3.05 15.90
CA ARG A 283 -23.20 -3.80 14.74
C ARG A 283 -21.69 -3.65 14.59
N LEU A 284 -21.03 -4.79 14.37
CA LEU A 284 -19.58 -4.85 14.25
C LEU A 284 -19.22 -5.56 12.95
N VAL A 285 -18.36 -4.93 12.15
CA VAL A 285 -17.81 -5.51 10.92
C VAL A 285 -16.30 -5.32 10.88
N PHE A 286 -15.59 -6.42 10.66
CA PHE A 286 -14.13 -6.46 10.57
C PHE A 286 -13.72 -6.97 9.18
N ALA A 287 -12.62 -6.45 8.67
CA ALA A 287 -12.00 -6.97 7.46
C ALA A 287 -10.51 -7.28 7.67
N ALA A 288 -10.04 -8.34 7.01
CA ALA A 288 -8.67 -8.80 7.14
C ALA A 288 -8.16 -9.51 5.88
N ASP A 289 -6.84 -9.61 5.75
CA ASP A 289 -6.20 -10.39 4.68
C ASP A 289 -6.30 -11.92 4.86
N ARG A 290 -6.64 -12.37 6.08
CA ARG A 290 -6.68 -13.79 6.47
C ARG A 290 -7.74 -14.09 7.54
N ALA A 291 -7.99 -15.37 7.77
CA ALA A 291 -8.93 -15.83 8.80
C ALA A 291 -8.45 -15.43 10.21
N PRO A 292 -9.35 -15.27 11.20
CA PRO A 292 -8.96 -14.93 12.56
C PRO A 292 -7.89 -15.87 13.12
N GLN A 293 -8.04 -17.18 12.91
CA GLN A 293 -7.11 -18.18 13.44
C GLN A 293 -5.70 -18.13 12.80
N ALA A 294 -5.54 -17.42 11.68
CA ALA A 294 -4.27 -17.25 10.97
C ALA A 294 -3.58 -15.90 11.27
N LEU A 295 -4.15 -15.08 12.17
CA LEU A 295 -3.55 -13.83 12.63
C LEU A 295 -2.56 -14.10 13.78
N ASP A 296 -1.38 -14.61 13.43
CA ASP A 296 -0.30 -14.86 14.38
C ASP A 296 0.08 -13.57 15.13
N GLY A 297 0.16 -13.63 16.47
CA GLY A 297 0.50 -12.48 17.30
C GLY A 297 -0.68 -11.55 17.65
N VAL A 298 -1.91 -11.99 17.41
CA VAL A 298 -3.12 -11.41 18.01
C VAL A 298 -3.51 -12.19 19.26
N GLU A 299 -3.93 -11.49 20.32
CA GLU A 299 -4.34 -12.10 21.58
C GLU A 299 -5.51 -13.10 21.37
N PRO A 300 -5.45 -14.32 21.98
CA PRO A 300 -6.48 -15.34 21.80
C PRO A 300 -7.91 -14.88 22.13
N ARG A 301 -8.06 -13.96 23.09
CA ARG A 301 -9.36 -13.39 23.46
C ARG A 301 -9.97 -12.58 22.32
N LEU A 302 -9.16 -11.75 21.66
CA LEU A 302 -9.61 -10.97 20.51
C LEU A 302 -9.95 -11.88 19.32
N LEU A 303 -9.14 -12.92 19.07
CA LEU A 303 -9.43 -13.91 18.03
C LEU A 303 -10.76 -14.64 18.26
N SER A 304 -11.06 -14.98 19.51
CA SER A 304 -12.34 -15.58 19.90
C SER A 304 -13.52 -14.65 19.57
N ARG A 305 -13.43 -13.35 19.92
CA ARG A 305 -14.48 -12.37 19.59
C ARG A 305 -14.65 -12.15 18.10
N LEU A 306 -13.56 -12.11 17.33
CA LEU A 306 -13.62 -11.98 15.87
C LEU A 306 -14.23 -13.22 15.19
N SER A 307 -14.13 -14.39 15.82
CA SER A 307 -14.61 -15.67 15.27
C SER A 307 -16.02 -16.06 15.71
N MET A 308 -16.61 -15.40 16.72
CA MET A 308 -17.88 -15.84 17.32
C MET A 308 -19.12 -15.59 16.44
N GLY A 309 -19.01 -14.70 15.44
CA GLY A 309 -20.08 -14.37 14.51
C GLY A 309 -19.94 -15.09 13.18
N LEU A 310 -20.16 -14.38 12.07
CA LEU A 310 -20.02 -14.95 10.72
C LEU A 310 -18.67 -14.57 10.11
N VAL A 311 -17.88 -15.57 9.72
CA VAL A 311 -16.68 -15.38 8.91
C VAL A 311 -17.03 -15.64 7.44
N ALA A 312 -17.08 -14.58 6.63
CA ALA A 312 -17.38 -14.67 5.20
C ALA A 312 -16.10 -14.51 4.37
N ASP A 313 -15.83 -15.48 3.51
CA ASP A 313 -14.68 -15.46 2.60
C ASP A 313 -15.04 -14.76 1.29
N ILE A 314 -14.12 -13.95 0.77
CA ILE A 314 -14.16 -13.40 -0.58
C ILE A 314 -12.98 -14.01 -1.32
N GLN A 315 -13.30 -14.92 -2.21
CA GLN A 315 -12.30 -15.63 -3.00
C GLN A 315 -11.85 -14.77 -4.19
N ALA A 316 -10.74 -15.17 -4.82
CA ALA A 316 -10.30 -14.52 -6.05
C ALA A 316 -11.39 -14.59 -7.11
N ALA A 317 -11.63 -13.47 -7.81
CA ALA A 317 -12.62 -13.42 -8.88
C ALA A 317 -12.27 -14.42 -10.00
N ASP A 318 -13.25 -15.27 -10.34
CA ASP A 318 -13.19 -16.12 -11.53
C ASP A 318 -13.24 -15.28 -12.82
N ILE A 319 -13.05 -15.93 -13.96
CA ILE A 319 -13.03 -15.21 -15.24
C ILE A 319 -14.36 -14.50 -15.53
N GLU A 320 -15.49 -15.10 -15.17
CA GLU A 320 -16.81 -14.53 -15.41
C GLU A 320 -17.04 -13.27 -14.57
N LEU A 321 -16.71 -13.32 -13.28
CA LEU A 321 -16.79 -12.17 -12.40
C LEU A 321 -15.83 -11.07 -12.82
N ARG A 322 -14.62 -11.40 -13.26
CA ARG A 322 -13.67 -10.42 -13.80
C ARG A 322 -14.23 -9.71 -15.04
N LYS A 323 -14.84 -10.44 -15.98
CA LYS A 323 -15.52 -9.85 -17.15
C LYS A 323 -16.64 -8.90 -16.72
N LYS A 324 -17.56 -9.36 -15.85
CA LYS A 324 -18.66 -8.53 -15.32
C LYS A 324 -18.17 -7.27 -14.61
N ILE A 325 -17.05 -7.36 -13.88
CA ILE A 325 -16.42 -6.19 -13.23
C ILE A 325 -15.93 -5.20 -14.28
N LEU A 326 -15.22 -5.65 -15.31
CA LEU A 326 -14.72 -4.79 -16.39
C LEU A 326 -15.88 -4.08 -17.10
N GLU A 327 -16.91 -4.83 -17.51
CA GLU A 327 -18.12 -4.29 -18.14
C GLU A 327 -18.81 -3.24 -17.25
N SER A 328 -18.97 -3.54 -15.96
CA SER A 328 -19.54 -2.59 -15.00
C SER A 328 -18.70 -1.31 -14.91
N LYS A 329 -17.36 -1.39 -14.96
CA LYS A 329 -16.49 -0.21 -14.94
C LYS A 329 -16.51 0.56 -16.24
N LEU A 330 -16.68 -0.10 -17.38
CA LEU A 330 -16.78 0.54 -18.71
C LEU A 330 -17.96 1.49 -18.81
N THR A 331 -19.06 1.24 -18.10
CA THR A 331 -20.21 2.16 -18.08
C THR A 331 -19.87 3.59 -17.66
N ARG A 332 -18.78 3.79 -16.89
CA ARG A 332 -18.29 5.11 -16.48
C ARG A 332 -17.49 5.84 -17.55
N PHE A 333 -17.05 5.13 -18.58
CA PHE A 333 -16.21 5.65 -19.66
C PHE A 333 -16.98 5.81 -20.98
N ALA A 334 -18.30 5.58 -20.98
CA ALA A 334 -19.15 5.85 -22.12
C ALA A 334 -18.96 7.32 -22.60
N PRO A 335 -18.79 7.58 -23.91
CA PRO A 335 -19.10 6.72 -25.05
C PRO A 335 -17.90 5.89 -25.60
N LEU A 336 -16.82 5.70 -24.83
CA LEU A 336 -15.65 4.96 -25.31
C LEU A 336 -16.00 3.48 -25.56
N ASP A 337 -15.84 3.04 -26.80
CA ASP A 337 -16.07 1.65 -27.19
C ASP A 337 -14.82 0.81 -26.89
N VAL A 338 -15.00 -0.27 -26.13
CA VAL A 338 -13.94 -1.22 -25.79
C VAL A 338 -14.35 -2.59 -26.33
N PRO A 339 -13.63 -3.12 -27.33
CA PRO A 339 -13.92 -4.42 -27.92
C PRO A 339 -13.96 -5.57 -26.90
N GLU A 340 -14.82 -6.57 -27.14
CA GLU A 340 -14.99 -7.72 -26.24
C GLU A 340 -13.72 -8.58 -26.11
N ASP A 341 -12.93 -8.69 -27.17
CA ASP A 341 -11.64 -9.39 -27.17
C ASP A 341 -10.63 -8.74 -26.21
N VAL A 342 -10.65 -7.41 -26.06
CA VAL A 342 -9.86 -6.68 -25.06
C VAL A 342 -10.34 -7.00 -23.64
N ILE A 343 -11.64 -7.04 -23.41
CA ILE A 343 -12.22 -7.40 -22.10
C ILE A 343 -11.82 -8.83 -21.73
N GLU A 344 -11.92 -9.76 -22.69
CA GLU A 344 -11.51 -11.15 -22.50
C GLU A 344 -10.01 -11.27 -22.25
N PHE A 345 -9.19 -10.55 -23.01
CA PHE A 345 -7.75 -10.50 -22.81
C PHE A 345 -7.38 -10.01 -21.41
N LEU A 346 -7.96 -8.91 -20.96
CA LEU A 346 -7.75 -8.37 -19.61
C LEU A 346 -8.17 -9.36 -18.53
N ALA A 347 -9.35 -9.96 -18.66
CA ALA A 347 -9.90 -10.92 -17.70
C ALA A 347 -9.09 -12.23 -17.63
N ARG A 348 -8.48 -12.67 -18.74
CA ARG A 348 -7.58 -13.84 -18.78
C ARG A 348 -6.20 -13.52 -18.21
N THR A 349 -5.70 -12.31 -18.49
CA THR A 349 -4.35 -11.89 -18.15
C THR A 349 -4.19 -11.49 -16.69
N ILE A 350 -5.11 -10.66 -16.17
CA ILE A 350 -4.98 -10.05 -14.85
C ILE A 350 -5.81 -10.84 -13.85
N THR A 351 -5.16 -11.81 -13.19
CA THR A 351 -5.86 -12.80 -12.35
C THR A 351 -5.65 -12.62 -10.86
N ARG A 352 -4.67 -11.80 -10.44
CA ARG A 352 -4.25 -11.70 -9.03
C ARG A 352 -5.26 -11.03 -8.12
N ASN A 353 -5.75 -9.86 -8.48
CA ASN A 353 -6.71 -9.11 -7.69
C ASN A 353 -7.50 -8.11 -8.56
N VAL A 354 -8.69 -7.75 -8.11
CA VAL A 354 -9.60 -6.86 -8.83
C VAL A 354 -9.03 -5.45 -8.96
N ARG A 355 -8.21 -5.00 -7.99
CA ARG A 355 -7.57 -3.68 -8.05
C ARG A 355 -6.63 -3.54 -9.24
N GLU A 356 -5.78 -4.55 -9.50
CA GLU A 356 -4.91 -4.60 -10.68
C GLU A 356 -5.72 -4.69 -11.97
N LEU A 357 -6.81 -5.47 -11.98
CA LEU A 357 -7.69 -5.61 -13.15
C LEU A 357 -8.28 -4.26 -13.57
N VAL A 358 -8.88 -3.55 -12.61
CA VAL A 358 -9.46 -2.22 -12.84
C VAL A 358 -8.36 -1.20 -13.15
N GLY A 359 -7.20 -1.29 -12.51
CA GLY A 359 -6.04 -0.45 -12.80
C GLY A 359 -5.52 -0.63 -14.23
N GLY A 360 -5.46 -1.87 -14.73
CA GLY A 360 -5.09 -2.19 -16.10
C GLY A 360 -6.06 -1.62 -17.12
N LEU A 361 -7.36 -1.77 -16.88
CA LEU A 361 -8.41 -1.16 -17.71
C LEU A 361 -8.26 0.38 -17.75
N ASN A 362 -8.15 1.01 -16.58
CA ASN A 362 -8.00 2.47 -16.49
C ASN A 362 -6.74 2.97 -17.20
N LYS A 363 -5.62 2.25 -17.08
CA LYS A 363 -4.36 2.58 -17.77
C LYS A 363 -4.51 2.51 -19.28
N LEU A 364 -5.15 1.45 -19.79
CA LEU A 364 -5.41 1.26 -21.22
C LEU A 364 -6.29 2.39 -21.78
N ILE A 365 -7.40 2.69 -21.10
CA ILE A 365 -8.32 3.76 -21.51
C ILE A 365 -7.63 5.12 -21.47
N ALA A 366 -6.92 5.42 -20.39
CA ALA A 366 -6.21 6.70 -20.26
C ALA A 366 -5.16 6.87 -21.37
N TYR A 367 -4.43 5.82 -21.72
CA TYR A 367 -3.47 5.87 -22.82
C TYR A 367 -4.15 6.14 -24.16
N ALA A 368 -5.20 5.37 -24.49
CA ALA A 368 -5.96 5.52 -25.74
C ALA A 368 -6.50 6.96 -25.89
N GLN A 369 -7.04 7.54 -24.81
CA GLN A 369 -7.50 8.93 -24.80
C GLN A 369 -6.37 9.95 -24.97
N LEU A 370 -5.22 9.75 -24.34
CA LEU A 370 -4.08 10.67 -24.41
C LEU A 370 -3.37 10.63 -25.78
N THR A 371 -3.36 9.49 -26.45
CA THR A 371 -2.75 9.34 -27.77
C THR A 371 -3.73 9.50 -28.93
N GLY A 372 -5.03 9.65 -28.63
CA GLY A 372 -6.09 9.72 -29.64
C GLY A 372 -6.28 8.42 -30.42
N GLN A 373 -5.79 7.29 -29.89
CA GLN A 373 -5.95 5.97 -30.49
C GLN A 373 -7.23 5.29 -30.00
N THR A 374 -7.77 4.38 -30.81
CA THR A 374 -8.87 3.51 -30.39
C THR A 374 -8.34 2.38 -29.52
N VAL A 375 -9.13 1.95 -28.53
CA VAL A 375 -8.78 0.77 -27.73
C VAL A 375 -8.83 -0.48 -28.62
N SER A 376 -7.72 -1.22 -28.66
CA SER A 376 -7.57 -2.46 -29.44
C SER A 376 -6.78 -3.50 -28.66
N LEU A 377 -6.89 -4.76 -29.07
CA LEU A 377 -6.13 -5.86 -28.47
C LEU A 377 -4.62 -5.62 -28.56
N GLN A 378 -4.15 -5.17 -29.72
CA GLN A 378 -2.74 -4.82 -29.92
C GLN A 378 -2.26 -3.76 -28.93
N LEU A 379 -3.05 -2.70 -28.74
CA LEU A 379 -2.72 -1.65 -27.79
C LEU A 379 -2.68 -2.17 -26.35
N ALA A 380 -3.61 -3.07 -26.00
CA ALA A 380 -3.64 -3.71 -24.69
C ALA A 380 -2.38 -4.56 -24.45
N GLU A 381 -1.95 -5.35 -25.44
CA GLU A 381 -0.73 -6.16 -25.34
C GLU A 381 0.52 -5.30 -25.17
N GLU A 382 0.67 -4.24 -25.95
CA GLU A 382 1.82 -3.33 -25.89
C GLU A 382 1.90 -2.61 -24.53
N GLN A 383 0.80 -2.00 -24.07
CA GLN A 383 0.79 -1.13 -22.88
C GLN A 383 0.76 -1.87 -21.54
N LEU A 384 0.32 -3.12 -21.56
CA LEU A 384 0.21 -3.94 -20.35
C LEU A 384 1.40 -4.88 -20.17
N THR A 385 2.46 -4.77 -20.97
CA THR A 385 3.66 -5.63 -20.89
C THR A 385 4.25 -5.74 -19.47
N ASP A 386 4.24 -4.64 -18.71
CA ASP A 386 4.72 -4.64 -17.31
C ASP A 386 3.77 -5.40 -16.36
N ILE A 387 2.46 -5.22 -16.55
CA ILE A 387 1.42 -5.91 -15.77
C ILE A 387 1.38 -7.39 -16.14
N LEU A 388 1.58 -7.72 -17.42
CA LEU A 388 1.76 -9.04 -17.99
C LEU A 388 2.98 -9.73 -17.38
N SER A 389 4.12 -9.05 -17.32
CA SER A 389 5.37 -9.56 -16.74
C SER A 389 5.25 -9.76 -15.22
N ALA A 390 4.49 -8.90 -14.54
CA ALA A 390 4.17 -9.05 -13.13
C ALA A 390 3.18 -10.18 -12.86
N ASN A 391 2.19 -10.42 -13.74
CA ASN A 391 1.14 -11.43 -13.60
C ASN A 391 1.48 -12.83 -14.15
N ARG A 392 2.51 -12.98 -14.99
CA ARG A 392 3.07 -14.31 -15.32
C ARG A 392 3.40 -15.03 -14.01
N ARG A 393 2.93 -16.28 -13.87
CA ARG A 393 3.26 -17.15 -12.73
C ARG A 393 4.77 -17.09 -12.52
N ARG A 394 5.22 -16.56 -11.39
CA ARG A 394 6.64 -16.59 -11.05
C ARG A 394 6.97 -18.03 -10.70
N ILE A 395 7.57 -18.73 -11.64
CA ILE A 395 8.07 -20.10 -11.44
C ILE A 395 9.01 -20.06 -10.22
N THR A 396 8.69 -20.87 -9.21
CA THR A 396 9.50 -20.93 -7.98
C THR A 396 10.54 -22.04 -8.06
N ILE A 397 11.68 -21.90 -7.35
CA ILE A 397 12.68 -22.97 -7.27
C ILE A 397 12.05 -24.28 -6.74
N ASP A 398 11.09 -24.16 -5.82
CA ASP A 398 10.39 -25.31 -5.24
C ASP A 398 9.50 -26.03 -6.27
N GLU A 399 8.89 -25.30 -7.20
CA GLU A 399 8.14 -25.84 -8.33
C GLU A 399 9.05 -26.50 -9.35
N ILE A 400 10.18 -25.84 -9.70
CA ILE A 400 11.20 -26.41 -10.58
C ILE A 400 11.71 -27.74 -10.02
N GLN A 401 12.05 -27.79 -8.72
CA GLN A 401 12.48 -29.03 -8.07
C GLN A 401 11.43 -30.12 -8.20
N ARG A 402 10.15 -29.80 -7.98
CA ARG A 402 9.05 -30.77 -8.08
C ARG A 402 8.92 -31.32 -9.51
N THR A 403 8.90 -30.45 -10.51
CA THR A 403 8.74 -30.84 -11.93
C THR A 403 9.93 -31.69 -12.39
N VAL A 404 11.16 -31.29 -12.04
CA VAL A 404 12.36 -32.05 -12.38
C VAL A 404 12.40 -33.41 -11.67
N CYS A 405 11.99 -33.47 -10.39
CA CYS A 405 11.87 -34.73 -9.65
C CYS A 405 10.88 -35.69 -10.30
N GLN A 406 9.71 -35.18 -10.73
CA GLN A 406 8.69 -35.97 -11.40
C GLN A 406 9.18 -36.49 -12.76
N PHE A 407 9.85 -35.64 -13.54
CA PHE A 407 10.38 -35.99 -14.85
C PHE A 407 11.45 -37.09 -14.76
N TYR A 408 12.44 -36.93 -13.89
CA TYR A 408 13.52 -37.91 -13.71
C TYR A 408 13.19 -39.06 -12.74
N ARG A 409 11.99 -39.06 -12.16
CA ARG A 409 11.51 -40.05 -11.18
C ARG A 409 12.46 -40.21 -9.98
N ILE A 410 12.85 -39.08 -9.39
CA ILE A 410 13.66 -39.04 -8.17
C ILE A 410 12.92 -38.33 -7.03
N ASP A 411 13.20 -38.73 -5.79
CA ASP A 411 12.62 -38.08 -4.62
C ASP A 411 13.10 -36.64 -4.43
N ARG A 412 12.23 -35.79 -3.90
CA ARG A 412 12.57 -34.38 -3.63
C ARG A 412 13.70 -34.21 -2.61
N SER A 413 13.82 -35.13 -1.66
CA SER A 413 14.93 -35.16 -0.69
C SER A 413 16.29 -35.28 -1.37
N GLU A 414 16.35 -35.92 -2.55
CA GLU A 414 17.59 -36.08 -3.31
C GLU A 414 18.09 -34.75 -3.90
N MET A 415 17.25 -33.70 -4.02
CA MET A 415 17.71 -32.37 -4.44
C MET A 415 18.66 -31.74 -3.41
N SER A 416 18.50 -32.05 -2.12
CA SER A 416 19.34 -31.56 -1.03
C SER A 416 20.37 -32.58 -0.53
N SER A 417 20.29 -33.83 -0.99
CA SER A 417 21.18 -34.94 -0.61
C SER A 417 22.64 -34.72 -1.02
N LYS A 418 23.60 -35.25 -0.24
CA LYS A 418 25.04 -35.24 -0.58
C LYS A 418 25.43 -36.31 -1.60
N ARG A 419 24.48 -37.17 -2.02
CA ARG A 419 24.72 -38.27 -2.97
C ARG A 419 25.25 -37.76 -4.31
N ARG A 420 26.31 -38.43 -4.80
CA ARG A 420 27.05 -38.09 -6.02
C ARG A 420 26.79 -39.03 -7.21
N ALA A 421 25.84 -39.95 -7.09
CA ALA A 421 25.44 -40.83 -8.20
C ALA A 421 24.92 -40.01 -9.39
N ARG A 422 25.34 -40.34 -10.62
CA ARG A 422 24.97 -39.58 -11.84
C ARG A 422 23.45 -39.44 -12.01
N ALA A 423 22.70 -40.50 -11.70
CA ALA A 423 21.23 -40.52 -11.73
C ALA A 423 20.55 -39.48 -10.81
N VAL A 424 21.27 -38.96 -9.81
CA VAL A 424 20.76 -37.91 -8.91
C VAL A 424 21.42 -36.56 -9.20
N VAL A 425 22.72 -36.57 -9.50
CA VAL A 425 23.48 -35.34 -9.76
C VAL A 425 22.99 -34.65 -11.03
N ARG A 426 22.69 -35.40 -12.10
CA ARG A 426 22.22 -34.83 -13.38
C ARG A 426 20.88 -34.09 -13.23
N PRO A 427 19.81 -34.72 -12.70
CA PRO A 427 18.55 -34.01 -12.45
C PRO A 427 18.74 -32.77 -11.56
N ARG A 428 19.59 -32.86 -10.54
CA ARG A 428 19.88 -31.73 -9.65
C ARG A 428 20.56 -30.57 -10.39
N GLN A 429 21.51 -30.86 -11.28
CA GLN A 429 22.16 -29.86 -12.11
C GLN A 429 21.18 -29.22 -13.10
N VAL A 430 20.28 -30.01 -13.70
CA VAL A 430 19.20 -29.50 -14.55
C VAL A 430 18.27 -28.57 -13.75
N ALA A 431 17.88 -28.95 -12.53
CA ALA A 431 17.07 -28.10 -11.66
C ALA A 431 17.78 -26.78 -11.29
N MET A 432 19.09 -26.79 -11.05
CA MET A 432 19.89 -25.58 -10.82
C MET A 432 19.95 -24.69 -12.06
N TYR A 433 20.14 -25.28 -13.24
CA TYR A 433 20.10 -24.59 -14.53
C TYR A 433 18.75 -23.91 -14.77
N LEU A 434 17.66 -24.66 -14.67
CA LEU A 434 16.31 -24.12 -14.82
C LEU A 434 16.01 -23.04 -13.78
N SER A 435 16.46 -23.22 -12.54
CA SER A 435 16.32 -22.19 -11.49
C SER A 435 17.04 -20.89 -11.86
N LYS A 436 18.18 -20.98 -12.56
CA LYS A 436 18.91 -19.79 -12.98
C LYS A 436 18.27 -19.11 -14.20
N VAL A 437 17.69 -19.88 -15.11
CA VAL A 437 17.06 -19.36 -16.34
C VAL A 437 15.67 -18.78 -16.06
N LEU A 438 14.86 -19.45 -15.25
CA LEU A 438 13.44 -19.15 -15.06
C LEU A 438 13.15 -18.25 -13.85
N THR A 439 14.15 -17.94 -13.02
CA THR A 439 13.95 -17.14 -11.81
C THR A 439 15.01 -16.05 -11.67
N PRO A 440 14.69 -14.91 -11.04
CA PRO A 440 15.64 -13.81 -10.82
C PRO A 440 16.65 -14.10 -9.69
N ARG A 441 16.73 -15.33 -9.18
CA ARG A 441 17.54 -15.68 -8.01
C ARG A 441 19.04 -15.69 -8.35
N SER A 442 19.83 -15.22 -7.40
CA SER A 442 21.29 -15.24 -7.48
C SER A 442 21.83 -16.66 -7.26
N TYR A 443 23.05 -16.95 -7.74
CA TYR A 443 23.71 -18.25 -7.54
C TYR A 443 23.78 -18.68 -6.06
N PRO A 444 24.08 -17.79 -5.09
CA PRO A 444 24.05 -18.13 -3.66
C PRO A 444 22.65 -18.50 -3.17
N GLU A 445 21.60 -17.77 -3.57
CA GLU A 445 20.22 -18.06 -3.18
C GLU A 445 19.74 -19.41 -3.72
N ILE A 446 20.10 -19.73 -4.97
CA ILE A 446 19.84 -21.05 -5.57
C ILE A 446 20.54 -22.12 -4.73
N GLY A 447 21.84 -21.95 -4.44
CA GLY A 447 22.63 -22.90 -3.65
C GLY A 447 22.02 -23.23 -2.28
N ARG A 448 21.48 -22.22 -1.58
CA ARG A 448 20.74 -22.40 -0.30
C ARG A 448 19.55 -23.35 -0.45
N LYS A 449 18.78 -23.24 -1.54
CA LYS A 449 17.60 -24.08 -1.83
C LYS A 449 17.94 -25.50 -2.25
N PHE A 450 19.20 -25.80 -2.57
CA PHE A 450 19.70 -27.14 -2.87
C PHE A 450 20.64 -27.62 -1.75
N GLY A 451 20.15 -27.65 -0.52
CA GLY A 451 20.90 -28.21 0.62
C GLY A 451 22.11 -27.39 1.07
N GLY A 452 22.07 -26.07 0.93
CA GLY A 452 23.14 -25.18 1.41
C GLY A 452 24.44 -25.26 0.59
N ARG A 453 24.35 -25.50 -0.71
CA ARG A 453 25.52 -25.61 -1.59
C ARG A 453 26.14 -24.26 -1.91
N ASP A 454 27.46 -24.27 -2.08
CA ASP A 454 28.20 -23.08 -2.50
C ASP A 454 27.79 -22.59 -3.89
N HIS A 455 27.82 -21.27 -4.06
CA HIS A 455 27.48 -20.61 -5.32
C HIS A 455 28.34 -21.12 -6.50
N SER A 456 29.60 -21.48 -6.26
CA SER A 456 30.50 -22.08 -7.26
C SER A 456 29.99 -23.42 -7.79
N THR A 457 29.35 -24.23 -6.95
CA THR A 457 28.73 -25.50 -7.36
C THR A 457 27.56 -25.25 -8.31
N VAL A 458 26.77 -24.21 -8.05
CA VAL A 458 25.65 -23.82 -8.92
C VAL A 458 26.17 -23.31 -10.25
N ILE A 459 27.18 -22.43 -10.26
CA ILE A 459 27.80 -21.93 -11.50
C ILE A 459 28.35 -23.09 -12.35
N HIS A 460 29.04 -24.04 -11.73
CA HIS A 460 29.53 -25.23 -12.43
C HIS A 460 28.39 -26.07 -13.02
N ALA A 461 27.31 -26.27 -12.26
CA ALA A 461 26.14 -26.99 -12.73
C ALA A 461 25.48 -26.32 -13.95
N VAL A 462 25.30 -24.99 -13.90
CA VAL A 462 24.71 -24.20 -14.99
C VAL A 462 25.54 -24.33 -16.26
N ARG A 463 26.85 -24.05 -16.19
CA ARG A 463 27.76 -24.15 -17.35
C ARG A 463 27.81 -25.56 -17.94
N LEU A 464 27.79 -26.57 -17.09
CA LEU A 464 27.82 -27.96 -17.52
C LEU A 464 26.54 -28.33 -18.29
N ILE A 465 25.36 -27.90 -17.83
CA ILE A 465 24.11 -28.15 -18.56
C ILE A 465 24.07 -27.35 -19.87
N GLU A 466 24.55 -26.10 -19.88
CA GLU A 466 24.67 -25.31 -21.12
C GLU A 466 25.53 -26.01 -22.19
N ASP A 467 26.68 -26.53 -21.80
CA ASP A 467 27.57 -27.28 -22.70
C ASP A 467 26.92 -28.58 -23.19
N LEU A 468 26.24 -29.32 -22.30
CA LEU A 468 25.58 -30.57 -22.68
C LEU A 468 24.40 -30.35 -23.61
N ARG A 469 23.63 -29.27 -23.44
CA ARG A 469 22.55 -28.94 -24.38
C ARG A 469 23.04 -28.71 -25.80
N GLN A 470 24.31 -28.36 -25.99
CA GLN A 470 24.90 -28.21 -27.33
C GLN A 470 25.42 -29.53 -27.91
N ARG A 471 25.85 -30.46 -27.06
CA ARG A 471 26.55 -31.69 -27.47
C ARG A 471 25.72 -32.97 -27.38
N ASP A 472 24.65 -32.95 -26.61
CA ASP A 472 23.80 -34.10 -26.28
C ASP A 472 22.34 -33.75 -26.60
N ALA A 473 21.82 -34.35 -27.67
CA ALA A 473 20.47 -34.09 -28.17
C ALA A 473 19.39 -34.57 -27.19
N ASP A 474 19.65 -35.63 -26.43
CA ASP A 474 18.70 -36.15 -25.44
C ASP A 474 18.60 -35.17 -24.26
N MET A 475 19.74 -34.65 -23.79
CA MET A 475 19.76 -33.64 -22.73
C MET A 475 19.05 -32.35 -23.15
N ASP A 476 19.22 -31.89 -24.38
CA ASP A 476 18.50 -30.71 -24.86
C ASP A 476 17.00 -30.97 -25.01
N GLY A 477 16.61 -32.17 -25.46
CA GLY A 477 15.23 -32.64 -25.50
C GLY A 477 14.56 -32.61 -24.11
N ASP A 478 15.23 -33.18 -23.11
CA ASP A 478 14.79 -33.17 -21.70
C ASP A 478 14.55 -31.75 -21.19
N VAL A 479 15.54 -30.86 -21.37
CA VAL A 479 15.45 -29.46 -20.90
C VAL A 479 14.33 -28.71 -21.60
N ARG A 480 14.14 -28.88 -22.92
CA ARG A 480 13.02 -28.26 -23.65
C ARG A 480 11.66 -28.78 -23.18
N SER A 481 11.56 -30.06 -22.85
CA SER A 481 10.33 -30.64 -22.29
C SER A 481 10.01 -30.03 -20.93
N LEU A 482 11.02 -29.94 -20.05
CA LEU A 482 10.87 -29.34 -18.73
C LEU A 482 10.53 -27.85 -18.79
N LEU A 483 11.12 -27.09 -19.71
CA LEU A 483 10.78 -25.68 -19.95
C LEU A 483 9.31 -25.52 -20.32
N ARG A 484 8.81 -26.32 -21.28
CA ARG A 484 7.40 -26.28 -21.69
C ARG A 484 6.44 -26.62 -20.54
N GLN A 485 6.78 -27.60 -19.71
CA GLN A 485 5.96 -27.99 -18.55
C GLN A 485 5.94 -26.94 -17.44
N LEU A 486 6.98 -26.11 -17.33
CA LEU A 486 7.09 -25.05 -16.31
C LEU A 486 6.45 -23.74 -16.77
N GLU A 487 6.33 -23.54 -18.08
CA GLU A 487 5.72 -22.34 -18.69
C GLU A 487 4.21 -22.50 -18.98
N SER A 488 3.70 -23.74 -19.02
CA SER A 488 2.26 -24.07 -19.08
C SER A 488 1.58 -23.93 -17.73
#